data_AF-A0A820MCK2-F1
#
_entry.id   AF-A0A820MCK2-F1
#
_cell.length_a   1.000
_cell.length_b   1.000
_cell.length_c   1.000
_cell.angle_alpha   90.00
_cell.angle_beta   90.00
_cell.angle_gamma   90.00
#
_symmetry.space_group_name_H-M   'P 1'
#
loop_
_entity.id
_entity.type
_entity.pdbx_description
1 polymer ?
#
loop_
_entity_poly.entity_id
_entity_poly.type
_entity_poly.pdbx_seq_one_letter_code
_entity_poly.pdbx_strand_id
1 'polypeptide(L)'
;MESINPHVPSVALFVTRSEIDFSHRSPSPICQRWFMVLYLKSEAKELALTVYPVNMKNPEQEFKKAYNSNPPVVVFDETNDKTSQVVLTDNRDIDAEISKRFPVTNMSSLKEAEDVCSNIYIKFHPYLKSPTGDPQEQFKLRSLLSELKRINDYIEEMGTKFLSGNEMTFVDCDIMPKLQHIRVAGKYYKNLDIPIEFHALWSYMERCYQTKAFQESCPFDQDIIMHYEGKAAANIKPFGKAPTLQQPTMTLTIPKHEHIASFKSGKSLSITGQQDNVCTPNQMINLLASSNRYGYIFYATENDGLAIISSKYIDHESSYLSKSSDDDNDDNNNDENHNLGKNYIIRRSYMPIQMMNKNSFIIPYWISLNADDSIIAIVLSELDTHLWYIMFYDVVQLIQTPDSTPICAPIKLSSDSIGDTIQHFTWNPAITNMFAYIDGQGSVSTFEIDQNLKQLKMLGKCDSNDDNSSICWSPKGKQIVVVKYDGALELYDPNMTLKKQYPSTTVNSLFPPCISVLWFSTYQFLLGFSENNPDENTNDSSFFHIMVTYDKNQNPKTQIYNDLFFDVYDIPMNINPQYFYVRINESNIVICGLTKSLKINVLGSDELNQ
;
A
#
# COMPACT_ATOMS: atom_id res chain seq x y z
N MET A 1 52.06 27.31 -31.50
CA MET A 1 52.63 26.96 -30.18
C MET A 1 51.64 27.46 -29.15
N GLU A 2 50.63 26.65 -28.83
CA GLU A 2 49.79 26.87 -27.65
C GLU A 2 50.54 26.26 -26.46
N SER A 3 50.76 27.10 -25.46
CA SER A 3 51.51 26.79 -24.25
C SER A 3 50.85 25.66 -23.46
N ILE A 4 51.69 24.72 -23.04
CA ILE A 4 51.43 23.59 -22.15
C ILE A 4 50.62 24.04 -20.93
N ASN A 5 49.50 23.36 -20.67
CA ASN A 5 48.64 23.56 -19.51
C ASN A 5 49.46 23.34 -18.21
N PRO A 6 49.51 24.30 -17.27
CA PRO A 6 50.17 24.07 -15.98
C PRO A 6 49.50 22.90 -15.25
N HIS A 7 50.30 22.08 -14.58
CA HIS A 7 49.94 20.81 -13.94
C HIS A 7 48.54 20.83 -13.29
N VAL A 8 47.63 19.95 -13.74
CA VAL A 8 46.35 19.68 -13.06
C VAL A 8 46.68 19.15 -11.65
N PRO A 9 46.07 19.67 -10.57
CA PRO A 9 46.42 19.30 -9.20
C PRO A 9 46.09 17.84 -8.91
N SER A 10 47.02 17.16 -8.22
CA SER A 10 46.87 15.76 -7.80
C SER A 10 46.06 15.66 -6.51
N VAL A 11 45.06 14.79 -6.50
CA VAL A 11 44.20 14.53 -5.34
C VAL A 11 44.16 13.04 -5.07
N ALA A 12 44.51 12.65 -3.85
CA ALA A 12 44.43 11.29 -3.38
C ALA A 12 43.18 11.10 -2.50
N LEU A 13 42.36 10.11 -2.84
CA LEU A 13 41.21 9.68 -2.04
C LEU A 13 41.51 8.33 -1.41
N PHE A 14 41.56 8.27 -0.09
CA PHE A 14 41.66 7.02 0.65
C PHE A 14 40.27 6.51 1.01
N VAL A 15 39.97 5.26 0.66
CA VAL A 15 38.65 4.63 0.84
C VAL A 15 38.76 3.34 1.64
N THR A 16 37.67 2.89 2.26
CA THR A 16 37.64 1.56 2.89
C THR A 16 37.82 0.47 1.84
N ARG A 17 38.58 -0.58 2.13
CA ARG A 17 38.73 -1.73 1.24
C ARG A 17 37.58 -2.73 1.39
N SER A 18 37.29 -3.51 0.35
CA SER A 18 36.47 -4.72 0.46
C SER A 18 37.13 -5.77 1.38
N GLU A 19 36.30 -6.50 2.12
CA GLU A 19 36.71 -7.64 2.95
C GLU A 19 36.76 -8.97 2.18
N ILE A 20 36.22 -9.02 0.95
CA ILE A 20 36.17 -10.22 0.12
C ILE A 20 37.41 -10.26 -0.79
N ASP A 21 37.57 -9.25 -1.63
CA ASP A 21 38.71 -9.13 -2.53
C ASP A 21 39.25 -7.71 -2.50
N PHE A 22 40.56 -7.69 -2.35
CA PHE A 22 41.39 -6.54 -2.11
C PHE A 22 41.55 -5.58 -3.30
N SER A 23 41.18 -6.03 -4.50
CA SER A 23 41.11 -5.26 -5.74
C SER A 23 39.74 -4.64 -5.99
N HIS A 24 38.71 -5.07 -5.25
CA HIS A 24 37.36 -4.53 -5.40
C HIS A 24 37.23 -3.11 -4.86
N ARG A 25 36.19 -2.43 -5.34
CA ARG A 25 35.83 -1.07 -4.91
C ARG A 25 35.35 -1.07 -3.46
N SER A 26 35.44 0.10 -2.84
CA SER A 26 35.01 0.33 -1.47
C SER A 26 33.50 0.09 -1.30
N PRO A 27 33.08 -0.77 -0.36
CA PRO A 27 31.66 -0.96 -0.05
C PRO A 27 31.13 0.04 0.98
N SER A 28 31.82 1.14 1.24
CA SER A 28 31.33 2.20 2.13
C SER A 28 30.59 3.29 1.33
N PRO A 29 29.30 3.56 1.63
CA PRO A 29 28.51 4.59 0.93
C PRO A 29 29.15 5.98 0.97
N ILE A 30 29.73 6.36 2.11
CA ILE A 30 30.38 7.67 2.26
C ILE A 30 31.69 7.76 1.45
N CYS A 31 32.43 6.65 1.33
CA CYS A 31 33.59 6.61 0.44
C CYS A 31 33.17 6.67 -1.03
N GLN A 32 32.08 5.99 -1.41
CA GLN A 32 31.54 6.06 -2.76
C GLN A 32 31.09 7.48 -3.11
N ARG A 33 30.42 8.19 -2.18
CA ARG A 33 30.06 9.61 -2.34
C ARG A 33 31.25 10.46 -2.76
N TRP A 34 32.34 10.42 -2.00
CA TRP A 34 33.51 11.24 -2.29
C TRP A 34 34.26 10.81 -3.53
N PHE A 35 34.26 9.52 -3.85
CA PHE A 35 34.76 9.05 -5.15
C PHE A 35 33.94 9.67 -6.27
N MET A 36 32.60 9.58 -6.24
CA MET A 36 31.74 10.18 -7.27
C MET A 36 32.00 11.68 -7.44
N VAL A 37 32.05 12.44 -6.34
CA VAL A 37 32.35 13.88 -6.36
C VAL A 37 33.69 14.15 -7.05
N LEU A 38 34.77 13.52 -6.59
CA LEU A 38 36.11 13.77 -7.14
C LEU A 38 36.25 13.25 -8.57
N TYR A 39 35.53 12.19 -8.94
CA TYR A 39 35.48 11.67 -10.30
C TYR A 39 34.88 12.71 -11.25
N LEU A 40 33.77 13.36 -10.88
CA LEU A 40 33.14 14.40 -11.70
C LEU A 40 34.07 15.60 -11.90
N LYS A 41 34.75 16.01 -10.83
CA LYS A 41 35.80 17.06 -10.90
C LYS A 41 36.96 16.66 -11.80
N SER A 42 37.34 15.38 -11.79
CA SER A 42 38.40 14.86 -12.66
C SER A 42 37.98 14.80 -14.12
N GLU A 43 36.75 14.37 -14.43
CA GLU A 43 36.18 14.38 -15.79
C GLU A 43 36.08 15.80 -16.35
N ALA A 44 35.77 16.78 -15.50
CA ALA A 44 35.81 18.20 -15.84
C ALA A 44 37.23 18.78 -15.96
N LYS A 45 38.26 17.94 -15.79
CA LYS A 45 39.70 18.29 -15.84
C LYS A 45 40.13 19.31 -14.78
N GLU A 46 39.40 19.41 -13.67
CA GLU A 46 39.75 20.27 -12.54
C GLU A 46 40.84 19.65 -11.65
N LEU A 47 40.92 18.30 -11.61
CA LEU A 47 41.88 17.56 -10.80
C LEU A 47 42.28 16.22 -11.43
N ALA A 48 43.41 15.67 -10.98
CA ALA A 48 43.84 14.31 -11.26
C ALA A 48 43.58 13.43 -10.02
N LEU A 49 42.63 12.49 -10.12
CA LEU A 49 42.22 11.65 -9.00
C LEU A 49 43.02 10.35 -8.94
N THR A 50 43.53 10.00 -7.76
CA THR A 50 44.01 8.65 -7.45
C THR A 50 43.28 8.10 -6.24
N VAL A 51 42.77 6.86 -6.33
CA VAL A 51 41.99 6.22 -5.25
C VAL A 51 42.83 5.11 -4.60
N TYR A 52 42.96 5.15 -3.28
CA TYR A 52 43.74 4.21 -2.49
C TYR A 52 42.84 3.42 -1.52
N PRO A 53 42.67 2.10 -1.71
CA PRO A 53 41.93 1.28 -0.76
C PRO A 53 42.76 1.00 0.50
N VAL A 54 42.16 1.23 1.67
CA VAL A 54 42.78 1.06 2.99
C VAL A 54 42.21 -0.18 3.67
N ASN A 55 43.08 -1.12 4.04
CA ASN A 55 42.71 -2.30 4.80
C ASN A 55 42.59 -1.98 6.29
N MET A 56 41.35 -2.11 6.81
CA MET A 56 40.98 -1.78 8.19
C MET A 56 41.25 -2.90 9.20
N LYS A 57 41.86 -4.03 8.83
CA LYS A 57 42.24 -5.10 9.78
C LYS A 57 43.77 -5.21 9.99
N ASN A 58 44.58 -4.77 9.00
CA ASN A 58 46.05 -4.50 9.04
C ASN A 58 46.52 -4.04 7.62
N PRO A 59 46.82 -2.76 7.27
CA PRO A 59 47.55 -1.69 7.97
C PRO A 59 46.67 -0.52 8.44
N GLU A 60 45.57 -0.81 9.12
CA GLU A 60 44.72 0.20 9.79
C GLU A 60 45.54 1.07 10.76
N GLN A 61 46.54 0.49 11.42
CA GLN A 61 47.38 1.22 12.39
C GLN A 61 48.28 2.26 11.72
N GLU A 62 48.85 1.99 10.56
CA GLU A 62 49.73 2.96 9.87
C GLU A 62 48.92 4.11 9.29
N PHE A 63 47.77 3.79 8.68
CA PHE A 63 46.83 4.80 8.19
C PHE A 63 46.26 5.67 9.32
N LYS A 64 45.79 5.05 10.41
CA LYS A 64 45.30 5.79 11.58
C LYS A 64 46.40 6.59 12.25
N LYS A 65 47.64 6.11 12.29
CA LYS A 65 48.78 6.89 12.78
C LYS A 65 49.08 8.10 11.88
N ALA A 66 48.95 7.95 10.57
CA ALA A 66 49.24 9.01 9.60
C ALA A 66 48.16 10.11 9.60
N TYR A 67 46.88 9.74 9.70
CA TYR A 67 45.77 10.67 9.46
C TYR A 67 44.79 10.82 10.62
N ASN A 68 44.92 10.01 11.68
CA ASN A 68 44.06 10.03 12.87
C ASN A 68 42.54 10.00 12.55
N SER A 69 42.15 9.32 11.47
CA SER A 69 40.76 9.18 11.04
C SER A 69 40.53 7.85 10.34
N ASN A 70 39.26 7.46 10.22
CA ASN A 70 38.85 6.38 9.31
C ASN A 70 38.61 6.97 7.90
N PRO A 71 38.76 6.18 6.82
CA PRO A 71 38.33 6.61 5.50
C PRO A 71 36.86 7.06 5.49
N PRO A 72 36.48 8.07 4.68
CA PRO A 72 37.27 8.66 3.61
C PRO A 72 38.24 9.74 4.10
N VAL A 73 39.43 9.79 3.50
CA VAL A 73 40.41 10.87 3.71
C VAL A 73 40.82 11.41 2.34
N VAL A 74 40.79 12.73 2.19
CA VAL A 74 41.18 13.42 0.95
C VAL A 74 42.48 14.16 1.19
N VAL A 75 43.46 13.97 0.32
CA VAL A 75 44.76 14.63 0.41
C VAL A 75 45.03 15.41 -0.86
N PHE A 76 45.31 16.70 -0.72
CA PHE A 76 45.77 17.59 -1.78
C PHE A 76 47.27 17.76 -1.69
N ASP A 77 47.97 17.50 -2.79
CA ASP A 77 49.39 17.85 -2.91
C ASP A 77 49.51 19.30 -3.40
N GLU A 78 50.02 20.20 -2.56
CA GLU A 78 50.11 21.64 -2.89
C GLU A 78 51.39 22.02 -3.65
N THR A 79 52.42 21.16 -3.61
CA THR A 79 53.71 21.36 -4.28
C THR A 79 54.24 20.05 -4.88
N ASN A 80 55.05 20.13 -5.94
CA ASN A 80 55.72 18.95 -6.53
C ASN A 80 56.68 18.25 -5.54
N ASP A 81 57.06 18.91 -4.45
CA ASP A 81 57.69 18.29 -3.29
C ASP A 81 56.61 17.91 -2.27
N LYS A 82 56.60 16.64 -1.81
CA LYS A 82 55.64 16.06 -0.85
C LYS A 82 55.66 16.69 0.57
N THR A 83 56.18 17.91 0.71
CA THR A 83 56.43 18.58 1.98
C THR A 83 55.26 19.46 2.44
N SER A 84 54.29 19.77 1.57
CA SER A 84 53.08 20.53 1.89
C SER A 84 51.84 19.82 1.36
N GLN A 85 51.15 19.10 2.25
CA GLN A 85 49.91 18.38 1.95
C GLN A 85 48.76 18.97 2.79
N VAL A 86 47.59 19.15 2.18
CA VAL A 86 46.34 19.42 2.90
C VAL A 86 45.56 18.13 3.02
N VAL A 87 45.40 17.67 4.25
CA VAL A 87 44.68 16.44 4.59
C VAL A 87 43.33 16.81 5.19
N LEU A 88 42.25 16.30 4.60
CA LEU A 88 40.89 16.50 5.07
C LEU A 88 40.25 15.18 5.48
N THR A 89 39.68 15.16 6.68
CA THR A 89 39.09 13.97 7.30
C THR A 89 37.63 14.15 7.73
N ASP A 90 37.14 15.38 7.86
CA ASP A 90 35.72 15.69 8.14
C ASP A 90 34.97 15.97 6.83
N ASN A 91 33.76 15.45 6.70
CA ASN A 91 32.98 15.59 5.48
C ASN A 91 32.62 17.05 5.14
N ARG A 92 32.40 17.91 6.13
CA ARG A 92 32.07 19.33 5.90
C ARG A 92 33.31 20.08 5.42
N ASP A 93 34.47 19.75 5.95
CA ASP A 93 35.74 20.35 5.53
C ASP A 93 36.08 19.90 4.10
N ILE A 94 35.87 18.61 3.77
CA ILE A 94 36.05 18.09 2.41
C ILE A 94 35.15 18.84 1.42
N ASP A 95 33.87 19.01 1.75
CA ASP A 95 32.90 19.73 0.91
C ASP A 95 33.35 21.19 0.65
N ALA A 96 33.62 21.92 1.74
CA ALA A 96 34.00 23.32 1.68
C ALA A 96 35.27 23.54 0.86
N GLU A 97 36.28 22.69 1.04
CA GLU A 97 37.56 22.83 0.34
C GLU A 97 37.46 22.39 -1.13
N ILE A 98 36.70 21.33 -1.46
CA ILE A 98 36.47 20.93 -2.86
C ILE A 98 35.72 22.04 -3.61
N SER A 99 34.66 22.59 -3.02
CA SER A 99 33.85 23.66 -3.60
C SER A 99 34.69 24.93 -3.84
N LYS A 100 35.63 25.22 -2.93
CA LYS A 100 36.54 26.36 -3.03
C LYS A 100 37.65 26.15 -4.06
N ARG A 101 38.29 24.97 -4.09
CA ARG A 101 39.45 24.69 -4.95
C ARG A 101 39.06 24.39 -6.40
N PHE A 102 37.88 23.80 -6.61
CA PHE A 102 37.43 23.34 -7.93
C PHE A 102 36.03 23.91 -8.21
N PRO A 103 35.90 25.18 -8.59
CA PRO A 103 34.59 25.82 -8.76
C PRO A 103 33.95 25.61 -10.15
N VAL A 104 34.62 24.99 -11.12
CA VAL A 104 34.12 24.91 -12.52
C VAL A 104 32.87 24.04 -12.59
N THR A 105 32.91 22.84 -12.02
CA THR A 105 31.73 21.97 -11.91
C THR A 105 30.91 22.40 -10.70
N ASN A 106 29.85 23.19 -10.86
CA ASN A 106 29.02 23.53 -9.71
C ASN A 106 28.25 22.30 -9.21
N MET A 107 28.51 21.87 -7.98
CA MET A 107 27.91 20.70 -7.33
C MET A 107 26.94 21.08 -6.20
N SER A 108 26.60 22.37 -6.03
CA SER A 108 25.71 22.82 -4.96
C SER A 108 24.32 22.20 -5.07
N SER A 109 23.83 21.62 -3.97
CA SER A 109 22.50 21.02 -3.88
C SER A 109 21.44 22.05 -3.52
N LEU A 110 20.20 21.80 -3.91
CA LEU A 110 19.04 22.48 -3.30
C LEU A 110 18.86 22.00 -1.86
N LYS A 111 18.53 22.93 -0.96
CA LYS A 111 18.37 22.62 0.47
C LYS A 111 17.24 21.62 0.71
N GLU A 112 16.15 21.79 -0.04
CA GLU A 112 14.98 20.93 -0.02
C GLU A 112 15.32 19.48 -0.42
N ALA A 113 16.16 19.31 -1.47
CA ALA A 113 16.61 18.00 -1.92
C ALA A 113 17.43 17.28 -0.83
N GLU A 114 18.33 18.00 -0.15
CA GLU A 114 19.12 17.45 0.96
C GLU A 114 18.21 17.00 2.12
N ASP A 115 17.24 17.83 2.48
CA ASP A 115 16.34 17.58 3.60
C ASP A 115 15.43 16.38 3.33
N VAL A 116 14.96 16.20 2.09
CA VAL A 116 14.19 15.03 1.65
C VAL A 116 15.01 13.74 1.76
N CYS A 117 16.30 13.78 1.42
CA CYS A 117 17.15 12.59 1.38
C CYS A 117 17.82 12.24 2.73
N SER A 118 17.85 13.19 3.67
CA SER A 118 18.66 13.12 4.90
C SER A 118 18.34 11.92 5.82
N ASN A 119 17.08 11.49 5.88
CA ASN A 119 16.61 10.53 6.87
C ASN A 119 16.66 9.06 6.43
N ILE A 120 16.90 8.77 5.16
CA ILE A 120 16.70 7.42 4.61
C ILE A 120 17.52 6.35 5.35
N TYR A 121 18.78 6.64 5.67
CA TYR A 121 19.66 5.72 6.40
C TYR A 121 19.35 5.67 7.90
N ILE A 122 18.79 6.75 8.47
CA ILE A 122 18.31 6.76 9.85
C ILE A 122 17.16 5.77 10.01
N LYS A 123 16.33 5.58 8.97
CA LYS A 123 15.26 4.58 8.96
C LYS A 123 15.72 3.18 8.54
N PHE A 124 16.65 3.09 7.59
CA PHE A 124 17.16 1.81 7.09
C PHE A 124 17.92 1.01 8.14
N HIS A 125 18.82 1.63 8.90
CA HIS A 125 19.66 0.87 9.86
C HIS A 125 18.86 0.20 10.99
N PRO A 126 17.90 0.88 11.66
CA PRO A 126 17.04 0.23 12.64
C PRO A 126 16.24 -0.93 12.05
N TYR A 127 15.71 -0.78 10.83
CA TYR A 127 15.00 -1.85 10.13
C TYR A 127 15.91 -3.06 9.89
N LEU A 128 17.10 -2.84 9.31
CA LEU A 128 18.08 -3.90 9.03
C LEU A 128 18.55 -4.64 10.30
N LYS A 129 18.65 -3.92 11.42
CA LYS A 129 19.05 -4.45 12.75
C LYS A 129 17.93 -5.15 13.51
N SER A 130 16.67 -4.99 13.08
CA SER A 130 15.54 -5.62 13.75
C SER A 130 15.62 -7.16 13.60
N PRO A 131 15.45 -7.96 14.67
CA PRO A 131 15.36 -9.41 14.54
C PRO A 131 14.12 -9.85 13.74
N THR A 132 14.19 -11.00 13.07
CA THR A 132 13.00 -11.59 12.42
C THR A 132 11.93 -11.91 13.47
N GLY A 133 10.72 -11.35 13.29
CA GLY A 133 9.61 -11.53 14.23
C GLY A 133 9.58 -10.52 15.37
N ASP A 134 10.42 -9.48 15.33
CA ASP A 134 10.29 -8.30 16.19
C ASP A 134 8.94 -7.60 15.89
N PRO A 135 8.06 -7.40 16.89
CA PRO A 135 6.78 -6.71 16.68
C PRO A 135 6.92 -5.31 16.05
N GLN A 136 8.06 -4.64 16.26
CA GLN A 136 8.34 -3.31 15.69
C GLN A 136 9.05 -3.35 14.33
N GLU A 137 9.43 -4.52 13.82
CA GLU A 137 10.12 -4.67 12.52
C GLU A 137 9.35 -3.97 11.40
N GLN A 138 8.03 -4.12 11.42
CA GLN A 138 7.14 -3.58 10.40
C GLN A 138 6.95 -2.08 10.49
N PHE A 139 6.89 -1.52 11.69
CA PHE A 139 6.90 -0.06 11.87
C PHE A 139 8.18 0.54 11.29
N LYS A 140 9.33 -0.11 11.53
CA LYS A 140 10.62 0.31 10.97
C LYS A 140 10.65 0.19 9.44
N LEU A 141 10.05 -0.87 8.88
CA LEU A 141 9.87 -1.02 7.43
C LEU A 141 9.00 0.11 6.87
N ARG A 142 7.83 0.38 7.44
CA ARG A 142 6.93 1.47 7.03
C ARG A 142 7.64 2.82 7.06
N SER A 143 8.40 3.09 8.12
CA SER A 143 9.16 4.34 8.22
C SER A 143 10.22 4.46 7.13
N LEU A 144 10.88 3.36 6.73
CA LEU A 144 11.80 3.34 5.58
C LEU A 144 11.07 3.55 4.25
N LEU A 145 9.96 2.85 4.01
CA LEU A 145 9.17 2.97 2.78
C LEU A 145 8.58 4.37 2.63
N SER A 146 8.17 5.01 3.73
CA SER A 146 7.71 6.40 3.75
C SER A 146 8.80 7.38 3.29
N GLU A 147 10.05 7.21 3.75
CA GLU A 147 11.16 8.04 3.26
C GLU A 147 11.49 7.76 1.78
N LEU A 148 11.41 6.50 1.31
CA LEU A 148 11.56 6.20 -0.12
C LEU A 148 10.45 6.84 -0.96
N LYS A 149 9.21 6.81 -0.48
CA LYS A 149 8.07 7.47 -1.11
C LYS A 149 8.27 8.98 -1.14
N ARG A 150 8.72 9.58 -0.04
CA ARG A 150 9.01 11.02 0.03
C ARG A 150 10.04 11.44 -1.02
N ILE A 151 11.08 10.63 -1.24
CA ILE A 151 12.05 10.86 -2.32
C ILE A 151 11.39 10.68 -3.70
N ASN A 152 10.58 9.64 -3.89
CA ASN A 152 9.84 9.42 -5.14
C ASN A 152 8.97 10.63 -5.50
N ASP A 153 8.12 11.06 -4.57
CA ASP A 153 7.17 12.16 -4.78
C ASP A 153 7.92 13.47 -5.08
N TYR A 154 9.04 13.72 -4.39
CA TYR A 154 9.89 14.88 -4.66
C TYR A 154 10.48 14.85 -6.09
N ILE A 155 10.99 13.70 -6.55
CA ILE A 155 11.53 13.58 -7.91
C ILE A 155 10.43 13.80 -8.96
N GLU A 156 9.24 13.27 -8.71
CA GLU A 156 8.07 13.42 -9.58
C GLU A 156 7.64 14.88 -9.67
N GLU A 157 7.54 15.58 -8.54
CA GLU A 157 7.18 17.00 -8.46
C GLU A 157 8.20 17.89 -9.16
N MET A 158 9.51 17.65 -8.94
CA MET A 158 10.57 18.47 -9.52
C MET A 158 10.69 18.29 -11.04
N GLY A 159 10.36 17.12 -11.58
CA GLY A 159 10.38 16.85 -13.03
C GLY A 159 11.77 17.01 -13.70
N THR A 160 12.85 16.93 -12.92
CA THR A 160 14.23 17.12 -13.40
C THR A 160 15.01 15.80 -13.46
N LYS A 161 16.16 15.80 -14.16
CA LYS A 161 16.96 14.58 -14.36
C LYS A 161 17.53 14.05 -13.03
N PHE A 162 18.04 14.93 -12.18
CA PHE A 162 18.65 14.64 -10.88
C PHE A 162 17.96 15.44 -9.77
N LEU A 163 18.36 15.25 -8.51
CA LEU A 163 17.59 15.78 -7.38
C LEU A 163 17.54 17.31 -7.29
N SER A 164 18.58 18.01 -7.77
CA SER A 164 18.66 19.46 -7.71
C SER A 164 18.52 20.14 -9.08
N GLY A 165 18.25 19.39 -10.15
CA GLY A 165 18.23 19.90 -11.51
C GLY A 165 18.69 18.88 -12.54
N ASN A 166 19.19 19.36 -13.69
CA ASN A 166 19.60 18.49 -14.79
C ASN A 166 21.06 18.03 -14.74
N GLU A 167 21.83 18.59 -13.82
CA GLU A 167 23.23 18.23 -13.53
C GLU A 167 23.32 17.59 -12.14
N MET A 168 24.30 16.72 -11.94
CA MET A 168 24.50 16.07 -10.64
C MET A 168 25.08 17.03 -9.60
N THR A 169 24.66 16.88 -8.36
CA THR A 169 25.12 17.68 -7.21
C THR A 169 25.59 16.79 -6.05
N PHE A 170 25.98 17.40 -4.93
CA PHE A 170 26.43 16.65 -3.75
C PHE A 170 25.35 15.70 -3.20
N VAL A 171 24.07 16.09 -3.24
CA VAL A 171 22.97 15.24 -2.76
C VAL A 171 22.81 13.99 -3.62
N ASP A 172 23.02 14.07 -4.94
CA ASP A 172 23.02 12.89 -5.83
C ASP A 172 24.15 11.92 -5.45
N CYS A 173 25.37 12.46 -5.30
CA CYS A 173 26.52 11.65 -4.90
C CYS A 173 26.33 11.00 -3.52
N ASP A 174 25.49 11.56 -2.65
CA ASP A 174 25.17 11.01 -1.34
C ASP A 174 24.05 9.95 -1.39
N ILE A 175 22.97 10.20 -2.14
CA ILE A 175 21.79 9.32 -2.15
C ILE A 175 21.96 8.09 -3.04
N MET A 176 22.66 8.20 -4.18
CA MET A 176 22.78 7.09 -5.14
C MET A 176 23.44 5.85 -4.51
N PRO A 177 24.57 5.98 -3.77
CA PRO A 177 25.14 4.86 -3.02
C PRO A 177 24.16 4.27 -2.01
N LYS A 178 23.43 5.13 -1.28
CA LYS A 178 22.50 4.71 -0.23
C LYS A 178 21.34 3.89 -0.79
N LEU A 179 20.75 4.30 -1.90
CA LEU A 179 19.67 3.58 -2.57
C LEU A 179 20.13 2.20 -3.06
N GLN A 180 21.32 2.12 -3.67
CA GLN A 180 21.88 0.83 -4.12
C GLN A 180 22.12 -0.12 -2.94
N HIS A 181 22.63 0.40 -1.84
CA HIS A 181 22.84 -0.37 -0.62
C HIS A 181 21.53 -0.86 0.00
N ILE A 182 20.50 -0.01 0.07
CA ILE A 182 19.16 -0.41 0.53
C ILE A 182 18.62 -1.54 -0.33
N ARG A 183 18.73 -1.41 -1.66
CA ARG A 183 18.28 -2.43 -2.60
C ARG A 183 18.98 -3.76 -2.39
N VAL A 184 20.31 -3.78 -2.36
CA VAL A 184 21.10 -5.01 -2.30
C VAL A 184 21.05 -5.65 -0.90
N ALA A 185 21.36 -4.88 0.14
CA ALA A 185 21.40 -5.40 1.51
C ALA A 185 19.98 -5.64 2.06
N GLY A 186 19.01 -4.79 1.73
CA GLY A 186 17.61 -5.00 2.08
C GLY A 186 17.07 -6.30 1.50
N LYS A 187 17.34 -6.56 0.21
CA LYS A 187 16.93 -7.82 -0.42
C LYS A 187 17.57 -9.04 0.27
N TYR A 188 18.88 -9.00 0.52
CA TYR A 188 19.59 -10.14 1.07
C TYR A 188 19.21 -10.47 2.52
N TYR A 189 19.14 -9.47 3.40
CA TYR A 189 18.91 -9.66 4.83
C TYR A 189 17.43 -9.67 5.22
N LYS A 190 16.57 -8.99 4.44
CA LYS A 190 15.17 -8.74 4.82
C LYS A 190 14.16 -9.12 3.74
N ASN A 191 14.61 -9.61 2.59
CA ASN A 191 13.77 -9.79 1.41
C ASN A 191 12.97 -8.52 1.04
N LEU A 192 13.56 -7.35 1.29
CA LEU A 192 12.99 -6.07 0.89
C LEU A 192 13.25 -5.83 -0.59
N ASP A 193 12.20 -5.58 -1.36
CA ASP A 193 12.28 -4.94 -2.67
C ASP A 193 11.83 -3.47 -2.53
N ILE A 194 12.51 -2.56 -3.23
CA ILE A 194 11.99 -1.19 -3.37
C ILE A 194 10.67 -1.29 -4.17
N PRO A 195 9.56 -0.72 -3.69
CA PRO A 195 8.27 -0.85 -4.35
C PRO A 195 8.32 -0.38 -5.82
N ILE A 196 7.73 -1.17 -6.72
CA ILE A 196 7.80 -0.96 -8.18
C ILE A 196 6.95 0.22 -8.65
N GLU A 197 5.99 0.64 -7.83
CA GLU A 197 5.13 1.80 -8.01
C GLU A 197 5.86 3.13 -7.78
N PHE A 198 7.06 3.12 -7.19
CA PHE A 198 7.90 4.31 -7.07
C PHE A 198 8.60 4.62 -8.40
N HIS A 199 7.80 4.91 -9.43
CA HIS A 199 8.25 5.04 -10.82
C HIS A 199 9.29 6.15 -11.00
N ALA A 200 9.13 7.30 -10.34
CA ALA A 200 10.07 8.41 -10.42
C ALA A 200 11.41 8.03 -9.77
N LEU A 201 11.37 7.34 -8.63
CA LEU A 201 12.56 6.81 -7.97
C LEU A 201 13.26 5.75 -8.82
N TRP A 202 12.53 4.79 -9.39
CA TRP A 202 13.12 3.78 -10.27
C TRP A 202 13.73 4.40 -11.54
N SER A 203 13.06 5.38 -12.14
CA SER A 203 13.60 6.14 -13.26
C SER A 203 14.87 6.91 -12.87
N TYR A 204 14.91 7.46 -11.65
CA TYR A 204 16.12 8.07 -11.10
C TYR A 204 17.24 7.05 -10.91
N MET A 205 16.96 5.88 -10.33
CA MET A 205 17.92 4.78 -10.19
C MET A 205 18.44 4.28 -11.54
N GLU A 206 17.60 4.24 -12.58
CA GLU A 206 18.03 3.91 -13.94
C GLU A 206 19.09 4.89 -14.43
N ARG A 207 18.86 6.19 -14.24
CA ARG A 207 19.84 7.23 -14.57
C ARG A 207 21.10 7.10 -13.72
N CYS A 208 20.99 6.72 -12.44
CA CYS A 208 22.16 6.40 -11.61
C CYS A 208 23.02 5.32 -12.25
N TYR A 209 22.39 4.25 -12.74
CA TYR A 209 23.09 3.12 -13.35
C TYR A 209 23.72 3.45 -14.71
N GLN A 210 23.28 4.53 -15.36
CA GLN A 210 23.87 5.06 -16.59
C GLN A 210 24.98 6.11 -16.32
N THR A 211 25.11 6.60 -15.09
CA THR A 211 26.10 7.61 -14.71
C THR A 211 27.48 6.97 -14.51
N LYS A 212 28.48 7.42 -15.29
CA LYS A 212 29.86 6.93 -15.22
C LYS A 212 30.47 7.02 -13.81
N ALA A 213 30.31 8.16 -13.13
CA ALA A 213 30.82 8.34 -11.77
C ALA A 213 30.29 7.26 -10.81
N PHE A 214 29.03 6.87 -10.97
CA PHE A 214 28.43 5.76 -10.21
C PHE A 214 28.98 4.41 -10.67
N GLN A 215 29.03 4.13 -11.97
CA GLN A 215 29.56 2.87 -12.51
C GLN A 215 31.02 2.59 -12.09
N GLU A 216 31.86 3.63 -12.05
CA GLU A 216 33.27 3.53 -11.68
C GLU A 216 33.50 3.38 -10.17
N SER A 217 32.55 3.85 -9.35
CA SER A 217 32.66 3.84 -7.89
C SER A 217 31.84 2.73 -7.21
N CYS A 218 30.83 2.17 -7.88
CA CYS A 218 29.90 1.21 -7.29
C CYS A 218 30.57 -0.14 -7.01
N PRO A 219 30.52 -0.65 -5.77
CA PRO A 219 31.03 -1.97 -5.39
C PRO A 219 30.17 -3.11 -5.96
N PHE A 220 30.68 -4.33 -5.89
CA PHE A 220 29.88 -5.52 -6.20
C PHE A 220 28.86 -5.81 -5.10
N ASP A 221 27.77 -6.47 -5.46
CA ASP A 221 26.66 -6.78 -4.55
C ASP A 221 27.15 -7.57 -3.32
N GLN A 222 28.10 -8.48 -3.52
CA GLN A 222 28.69 -9.31 -2.47
C GLN A 222 29.49 -8.47 -1.46
N ASP A 223 30.20 -7.43 -1.93
CA ASP A 223 30.94 -6.52 -1.06
C ASP A 223 29.98 -5.64 -0.25
N ILE A 224 28.86 -5.21 -0.84
CA ILE A 224 27.78 -4.51 -0.13
C ILE A 224 27.21 -5.41 0.95
N ILE A 225 26.86 -6.66 0.62
CA ILE A 225 26.31 -7.62 1.58
C ILE A 225 27.27 -7.82 2.76
N MET A 226 28.56 -8.05 2.46
CA MET A 226 29.62 -8.23 3.46
C MET A 226 29.77 -7.01 4.38
N HIS A 227 29.66 -5.80 3.83
CA HIS A 227 29.73 -4.56 4.60
C HIS A 227 28.65 -4.45 5.71
N TYR A 228 27.54 -5.18 5.57
CA TYR A 228 26.45 -5.22 6.55
C TYR A 228 26.40 -6.48 7.42
N GLU A 229 27.29 -7.47 7.24
CA GLU A 229 27.23 -8.75 7.98
C GLU A 229 27.25 -8.55 9.51
N GLY A 230 28.11 -7.65 10.01
CA GLY A 230 28.16 -7.26 11.43
C GLY A 230 27.21 -6.14 11.84
N LYS A 231 26.40 -5.61 10.90
CA LYS A 231 25.47 -4.48 11.12
C LYS A 231 24.01 -4.90 11.06
N ALA A 232 23.70 -6.04 10.45
CA ALA A 232 22.38 -6.65 10.45
C ALA A 232 22.11 -7.39 11.78
N ALA A 233 20.87 -7.82 12.02
CA ALA A 233 20.54 -8.53 13.25
C ALA A 233 21.26 -9.90 13.33
N ALA A 234 21.82 -10.22 14.49
CA ALA A 234 22.70 -11.37 14.69
C ALA A 234 22.07 -12.75 14.41
N ASN A 235 20.73 -12.86 14.44
CA ASN A 235 19.99 -14.10 14.23
C ASN A 235 19.22 -14.15 12.90
N ILE A 236 19.47 -13.22 11.96
CA ILE A 236 18.82 -13.26 10.64
C ILE A 236 19.39 -14.42 9.83
N LYS A 237 18.51 -15.30 9.36
CA LYS A 237 18.85 -16.25 8.29
C LYS A 237 18.73 -15.50 6.95
N PRO A 238 19.84 -15.24 6.23
CA PRO A 238 19.78 -14.49 4.99
C PRO A 238 19.03 -15.26 3.90
N PHE A 239 18.42 -14.54 2.97
CA PHE A 239 17.65 -15.12 1.86
C PHE A 239 18.54 -15.57 0.68
N GLY A 240 19.85 -15.26 0.72
CA GLY A 240 20.83 -15.62 -0.30
C GLY A 240 21.94 -16.55 0.19
N LYS A 241 22.83 -16.96 -0.72
CA LYS A 241 24.04 -17.74 -0.39
C LYS A 241 25.11 -16.85 0.24
N ALA A 242 26.05 -17.44 0.99
CA ALA A 242 27.17 -16.69 1.55
C ALA A 242 27.93 -15.89 0.46
N PRO A 243 28.17 -14.58 0.65
CA PRO A 243 28.74 -13.72 -0.38
C PRO A 243 30.17 -14.10 -0.78
N THR A 244 30.97 -14.64 0.14
CA THR A 244 32.37 -15.06 -0.10
C THR A 244 32.53 -16.23 -1.06
N LEU A 245 31.46 -16.99 -1.31
CA LEU A 245 31.45 -18.16 -2.20
C LEU A 245 30.84 -17.86 -3.57
N GLN A 246 30.42 -16.62 -3.81
CA GLN A 246 29.78 -16.20 -5.05
C GLN A 246 30.76 -15.46 -5.95
N GLN A 247 30.51 -15.54 -7.26
CA GLN A 247 31.18 -14.64 -8.20
C GLN A 247 30.66 -13.21 -8.01
N PRO A 248 31.52 -12.18 -8.19
CA PRO A 248 31.10 -10.80 -8.06
C PRO A 248 30.05 -10.42 -9.12
N THR A 249 28.95 -9.80 -8.68
CA THR A 249 27.86 -9.33 -9.54
C THR A 249 27.50 -7.88 -9.22
N MET A 250 26.84 -7.20 -10.14
CA MET A 250 26.28 -5.86 -9.90
C MET A 250 24.81 -5.85 -10.33
N THR A 251 23.92 -5.63 -9.36
CA THR A 251 22.48 -5.51 -9.61
C THR A 251 22.15 -4.08 -10.04
N LEU A 252 22.35 -3.80 -11.34
CA LEU A 252 22.13 -2.49 -11.97
C LEU A 252 20.99 -2.52 -13.01
N THR A 253 20.00 -3.38 -12.79
CA THR A 253 18.82 -3.51 -13.66
C THR A 253 17.62 -2.85 -13.01
N ILE A 254 16.62 -2.38 -13.78
CA ILE A 254 15.35 -1.93 -13.23
C ILE A 254 14.35 -3.10 -13.31
N PRO A 255 13.45 -3.28 -12.32
CA PRO A 255 12.35 -4.24 -12.46
C PRO A 255 11.60 -3.97 -13.76
N LYS A 256 11.41 -5.00 -14.58
CA LYS A 256 10.54 -4.87 -15.76
C LYS A 256 9.13 -4.65 -15.25
N HIS A 257 8.43 -3.66 -15.78
CA HIS A 257 6.98 -3.63 -15.70
C HIS A 257 6.45 -4.82 -16.51
N GLU A 258 6.40 -6.00 -15.89
CA GLU A 258 5.49 -7.04 -16.36
C GLU A 258 4.09 -6.45 -16.32
N HIS A 259 3.21 -6.87 -17.22
CA HIS A 259 1.84 -6.38 -17.35
C HIS A 259 1.06 -6.63 -16.07
N ILE A 260 1.26 -5.79 -15.07
CA ILE A 260 0.45 -5.70 -13.87
C ILE A 260 -0.89 -5.19 -14.37
N ALA A 261 -1.96 -5.88 -13.99
CA ALA A 261 -3.31 -5.45 -14.28
C ALA A 261 -3.44 -3.95 -13.95
N SER A 262 -3.61 -3.12 -14.98
CA SER A 262 -3.70 -1.67 -14.83
C SER A 262 -5.17 -1.28 -14.76
N PHE A 263 -5.55 -0.52 -13.74
CA PHE A 263 -6.82 0.19 -13.78
C PHE A 263 -6.74 1.30 -14.82
N LYS A 264 -7.69 1.32 -15.76
CA LYS A 264 -7.92 2.49 -16.62
C LYS A 264 -9.03 3.30 -15.98
N SER A 265 -8.75 4.56 -15.68
CA SER A 265 -9.78 5.47 -15.18
C SER A 265 -10.80 5.76 -16.28
N GLY A 266 -12.08 5.64 -15.94
CA GLY A 266 -13.18 6.22 -16.72
C GLY A 266 -13.47 7.65 -16.25
N LYS A 267 -14.32 8.38 -16.98
CA LYS A 267 -14.85 9.67 -16.51
C LYS A 267 -15.73 9.45 -15.27
N SER A 268 -15.55 10.30 -14.26
CA SER A 268 -16.40 10.27 -13.06
C SER A 268 -17.82 10.73 -13.40
N LEU A 269 -18.82 9.89 -13.10
CA LEU A 269 -20.23 10.26 -13.19
C LEU A 269 -20.66 10.83 -11.83
N SER A 270 -21.02 12.11 -11.79
CA SER A 270 -21.53 12.73 -10.57
C SER A 270 -22.97 12.28 -10.31
N ILE A 271 -23.19 11.69 -9.13
CA ILE A 271 -24.51 11.35 -8.62
C ILE A 271 -24.93 12.48 -7.67
N THR A 272 -26.12 13.05 -7.90
CA THR A 272 -26.62 14.24 -7.18
C THR A 272 -27.27 13.95 -5.82
N GLY A 273 -27.41 12.68 -5.46
CA GLY A 273 -28.07 12.27 -4.21
C GLY A 273 -27.22 12.62 -2.99
N GLN A 274 -27.81 13.31 -2.02
CA GLN A 274 -27.15 13.67 -0.77
C GLN A 274 -27.21 12.54 0.25
N GLN A 275 -26.26 12.57 1.18
CA GLN A 275 -26.14 11.64 2.29
C GLN A 275 -25.65 12.40 3.53
N ASP A 276 -26.54 13.25 4.05
CA ASP A 276 -26.18 14.25 5.06
C ASP A 276 -26.34 13.72 6.50
N ASN A 277 -27.07 12.60 6.68
CA ASN A 277 -27.49 12.11 8.00
C ASN A 277 -26.83 10.78 8.41
N VAL A 278 -25.91 10.23 7.61
CA VAL A 278 -25.10 9.07 8.02
C VAL A 278 -24.15 9.50 9.13
N CYS A 279 -24.57 9.27 10.37
CA CYS A 279 -23.85 9.71 11.55
C CYS A 279 -24.02 8.70 12.68
N THR A 280 -23.32 7.58 12.61
CA THR A 280 -23.31 6.60 13.70
C THR A 280 -22.01 5.78 13.71
N PRO A 281 -21.34 5.66 14.88
CA PRO A 281 -20.17 4.80 15.04
C PRO A 281 -20.54 3.31 14.90
N ASN A 282 -19.62 2.50 14.36
CA ASN A 282 -19.65 1.02 14.27
C ASN A 282 -20.55 0.37 13.20
N GLN A 283 -21.07 1.08 12.21
CA GLN A 283 -21.89 0.47 11.15
C GLN A 283 -21.16 0.42 9.82
N MET A 284 -21.16 -0.75 9.16
CA MET A 284 -20.64 -0.88 7.82
C MET A 284 -21.60 -0.29 6.80
N ILE A 285 -21.05 0.44 5.83
CA ILE A 285 -21.80 1.08 4.75
C ILE A 285 -21.44 0.41 3.44
N ASN A 286 -22.45 0.04 2.65
CA ASN A 286 -22.27 -0.34 1.25
C ASN A 286 -23.49 0.10 0.44
N LEU A 287 -23.34 1.15 -0.35
CA LEU A 287 -24.47 1.78 -1.04
C LEU A 287 -24.42 1.56 -2.54
N LEU A 288 -23.64 0.58 -2.98
CA LEU A 288 -23.46 0.23 -4.37
C LEU A 288 -23.55 -1.29 -4.52
N ALA A 289 -24.34 -1.74 -5.50
CA ALA A 289 -24.36 -3.13 -5.93
C ALA A 289 -24.38 -3.19 -7.46
N SER A 290 -23.69 -4.16 -8.05
CA SER A 290 -23.69 -4.35 -9.50
C SER A 290 -24.21 -5.73 -9.84
N SER A 291 -25.19 -5.79 -10.75
CA SER A 291 -25.63 -7.05 -11.35
C SER A 291 -25.00 -7.21 -12.72
N ASN A 292 -24.13 -8.20 -12.84
CA ASN A 292 -23.57 -8.60 -14.13
C ASN A 292 -24.59 -9.39 -14.96
N ARG A 293 -25.49 -10.13 -14.30
CA ARG A 293 -26.54 -10.91 -14.96
C ARG A 293 -27.53 -10.02 -15.72
N TYR A 294 -27.95 -8.92 -15.11
CA TYR A 294 -28.96 -8.03 -15.68
C TYR A 294 -28.35 -6.77 -16.32
N GLY A 295 -27.07 -6.48 -16.06
CA GLY A 295 -26.37 -5.33 -16.62
C GLY A 295 -26.82 -4.00 -16.01
N TYR A 296 -27.08 -3.98 -14.71
CA TYR A 296 -27.50 -2.79 -13.97
C TYR A 296 -26.64 -2.58 -12.72
N ILE A 297 -26.42 -1.32 -12.38
CA ILE A 297 -25.84 -0.88 -11.12
C ILE A 297 -26.95 -0.26 -10.28
N PHE A 298 -26.96 -0.61 -9.01
CA PHE A 298 -27.89 -0.15 -7.99
C PHE A 298 -27.11 0.74 -7.04
N TYR A 299 -27.64 1.92 -6.74
CA TYR A 299 -27.09 2.76 -5.68
C TYR A 299 -28.21 3.34 -4.80
N ALA A 300 -27.87 3.61 -3.55
CA ALA A 300 -28.82 4.07 -2.54
C ALA A 300 -28.36 5.40 -1.94
N THR A 301 -29.23 6.41 -1.95
CA THR A 301 -29.03 7.69 -1.26
C THR A 301 -30.25 8.09 -0.42
N GLU A 302 -30.10 9.04 0.50
CA GLU A 302 -31.21 9.48 1.35
C GLU A 302 -32.32 10.15 0.54
N ASN A 303 -31.95 10.94 -0.48
CA ASN A 303 -32.89 11.76 -1.23
C ASN A 303 -33.43 11.11 -2.53
N ASP A 304 -32.66 10.25 -3.20
CA ASP A 304 -33.09 9.64 -4.48
C ASP A 304 -33.76 8.26 -4.30
N GLY A 305 -33.74 7.70 -3.09
CA GLY A 305 -34.16 6.33 -2.86
C GLY A 305 -33.21 5.32 -3.52
N LEU A 306 -33.73 4.15 -3.88
CA LEU A 306 -32.98 3.14 -4.63
C LEU A 306 -32.97 3.53 -6.11
N ALA A 307 -31.81 3.89 -6.62
CA ALA A 307 -31.62 4.20 -8.03
C ALA A 307 -30.97 3.03 -8.76
N ILE A 308 -31.40 2.80 -10.00
CA ILE A 308 -30.96 1.71 -10.87
C ILE A 308 -30.53 2.30 -12.20
N ILE A 309 -29.28 2.10 -12.57
CA ILE A 309 -28.66 2.65 -13.78
C ILE A 309 -28.12 1.53 -14.66
N SER A 310 -28.30 1.65 -15.98
CA SER A 310 -27.76 0.65 -16.91
C SER A 310 -26.23 0.71 -16.95
N SER A 311 -25.57 -0.44 -16.81
CA SER A 311 -24.12 -0.57 -16.97
C SER A 311 -23.65 -0.07 -18.35
N LYS A 312 -24.38 -0.40 -19.41
CA LYS A 312 -24.09 0.05 -20.78
C LYS A 312 -24.09 1.57 -20.93
N TYR A 313 -24.94 2.26 -20.17
CA TYR A 313 -24.96 3.73 -20.17
C TYR A 313 -23.67 4.27 -19.53
N ILE A 314 -23.22 3.69 -18.41
CA ILE A 314 -21.95 4.06 -17.77
C ILE A 314 -20.76 3.76 -18.69
N ASP A 315 -20.76 2.62 -19.37
CA ASP A 315 -19.73 2.24 -20.35
C ASP A 315 -19.71 3.19 -21.57
N HIS A 316 -20.88 3.60 -22.04
CA HIS A 316 -21.01 4.56 -23.15
C HIS A 316 -20.46 5.93 -22.76
N GLU A 317 -20.89 6.48 -21.61
CA GLU A 317 -20.42 7.77 -21.10
C GLU A 317 -18.93 7.78 -20.79
N SER A 318 -18.36 6.64 -20.38
CA SER A 318 -16.91 6.52 -20.14
C SER A 318 -16.09 6.35 -21.42
N SER A 319 -16.63 5.71 -22.47
CA SER A 319 -15.92 5.45 -23.73
C SER A 319 -15.93 6.63 -24.71
N TYR A 320 -17.02 7.40 -24.78
CA TYR A 320 -17.10 8.56 -25.70
C TYR A 320 -16.12 9.69 -25.34
N LEU A 321 -15.77 9.81 -24.07
CA LEU A 321 -14.97 10.91 -23.53
C LEU A 321 -13.52 10.53 -23.20
N SER A 322 -13.14 9.27 -23.46
CA SER A 322 -11.74 8.81 -23.40
C SER A 322 -11.04 8.86 -24.77
N LYS A 323 -11.75 9.24 -25.84
CA LYS A 323 -11.12 9.70 -27.08
C LYS A 323 -10.48 11.05 -26.81
N SER A 324 -9.18 11.11 -27.04
CA SER A 324 -8.35 12.28 -26.81
C SER A 324 -8.86 13.52 -27.54
N SER A 325 -8.62 14.66 -26.89
CA SER A 325 -8.63 16.02 -27.39
C SER A 325 -7.60 16.27 -28.51
N ASP A 326 -7.59 15.43 -29.56
CA ASP A 326 -6.74 15.60 -30.75
C ASP A 326 -7.53 15.74 -32.06
N ASP A 327 -8.86 15.59 -32.04
CA ASP A 327 -9.73 15.90 -33.18
C ASP A 327 -10.62 17.11 -32.84
N ASP A 328 -10.03 18.30 -32.89
CA ASP A 328 -10.78 19.55 -33.04
C ASP A 328 -11.57 19.48 -34.36
N ASN A 329 -12.90 19.36 -34.26
CA ASN A 329 -13.94 19.99 -35.10
C ASN A 329 -15.24 19.18 -34.99
N ASP A 330 -16.12 19.56 -34.06
CA ASP A 330 -17.58 19.62 -34.28
C ASP A 330 -18.29 20.13 -33.00
N ASP A 331 -18.09 21.41 -32.70
CA ASP A 331 -18.93 22.16 -31.75
C ASP A 331 -20.24 22.53 -32.44
N ASN A 332 -21.24 21.64 -32.35
CA ASN A 332 -22.67 21.98 -32.46
C ASN A 332 -23.50 20.76 -32.05
N ASN A 333 -23.77 20.57 -30.75
CA ASN A 333 -24.97 19.89 -30.20
C ASN A 333 -24.96 19.82 -28.65
N ASN A 334 -24.75 20.95 -27.96
CA ASN A 334 -24.71 20.95 -26.49
C ASN A 334 -26.08 21.08 -25.79
N ASP A 335 -27.18 21.29 -26.54
CA ASP A 335 -28.51 21.51 -25.92
C ASP A 335 -29.41 20.25 -25.85
N GLU A 336 -29.08 19.14 -26.52
CA GLU A 336 -29.89 17.90 -26.44
C GLU A 336 -29.42 16.89 -25.37
N ASN A 337 -28.16 16.96 -24.92
CA ASN A 337 -27.58 15.95 -24.02
C ASN A 337 -28.04 16.03 -22.57
N HIS A 338 -28.47 17.19 -22.08
CA HIS A 338 -28.93 17.31 -20.68
C HIS A 338 -30.28 16.63 -20.40
N ASN A 339 -31.10 16.37 -21.44
CA ASN A 339 -32.38 15.67 -21.29
C ASN A 339 -32.28 14.15 -21.46
N LEU A 340 -31.16 13.62 -21.98
CA LEU A 340 -30.98 12.18 -22.20
C LEU A 340 -30.72 11.41 -20.89
N GLY A 341 -29.99 12.00 -19.93
CA GLY A 341 -29.62 11.37 -18.66
C GLY A 341 -30.79 11.03 -17.72
N LYS A 342 -31.96 11.65 -17.89
CA LYS A 342 -33.16 11.38 -17.05
C LYS A 342 -33.87 10.07 -17.39
N ASN A 343 -33.69 9.52 -18.59
CA ASN A 343 -34.39 8.31 -19.04
C ASN A 343 -33.66 6.99 -18.71
N TYR A 344 -32.41 7.04 -18.23
CA TYR A 344 -31.59 5.85 -17.96
C TYR A 344 -31.46 5.48 -16.48
N ILE A 345 -31.94 6.34 -15.58
CA ILE A 345 -31.92 6.11 -14.13
C ILE A 345 -33.34 5.86 -13.66
N ILE A 346 -33.59 4.63 -13.23
CA ILE A 346 -34.85 4.19 -12.65
C ILE A 346 -34.78 4.44 -11.14
N ARG A 347 -35.71 5.21 -10.58
CA ARG A 347 -35.79 5.44 -9.13
C ARG A 347 -36.92 4.64 -8.50
N ARG A 348 -36.68 4.11 -7.30
CA ARG A 348 -37.60 3.32 -6.49
C ARG A 348 -37.56 3.77 -5.04
N SER A 349 -38.71 3.71 -4.38
CA SER A 349 -38.78 3.88 -2.93
C SER A 349 -38.19 2.65 -2.24
N TYR A 350 -37.52 2.83 -1.11
CA TYR A 350 -36.95 1.74 -0.34
C TYR A 350 -37.98 0.80 0.29
N MET A 351 -39.14 1.36 0.68
CA MET A 351 -40.23 0.63 1.30
C MET A 351 -41.56 1.00 0.64
N PRO A 352 -42.57 0.11 0.66
CA PRO A 352 -43.93 0.49 0.28
C PRO A 352 -44.47 1.61 1.17
N ILE A 353 -45.23 2.55 0.60
CA ILE A 353 -45.81 3.69 1.32
C ILE A 353 -46.67 3.24 2.51
N GLN A 354 -47.32 2.06 2.44
CA GLN A 354 -48.12 1.56 3.56
C GLN A 354 -47.30 1.16 4.79
N MET A 355 -45.99 0.94 4.63
CA MET A 355 -45.07 0.57 5.70
C MET A 355 -44.34 1.77 6.30
N MET A 356 -44.40 2.94 5.64
CA MET A 356 -43.76 4.17 6.11
C MET A 356 -44.66 4.94 7.08
N ASN A 357 -44.08 5.38 8.20
CA ASN A 357 -44.68 6.43 9.00
C ASN A 357 -44.64 7.74 8.20
N LYS A 358 -45.75 8.49 8.20
CA LYS A 358 -46.00 9.61 7.25
C LYS A 358 -44.97 10.75 7.26
N ASN A 359 -44.01 10.77 8.18
CA ASN A 359 -42.97 11.79 8.29
C ASN A 359 -41.55 11.23 8.57
N SER A 360 -41.35 9.92 8.46
CA SER A 360 -40.09 9.33 8.93
C SER A 360 -39.01 9.26 7.86
N PHE A 361 -37.81 9.69 8.24
CA PHE A 361 -36.63 9.66 7.39
C PHE A 361 -36.00 8.27 7.38
N ILE A 362 -35.80 7.72 6.19
CA ILE A 362 -35.20 6.39 5.98
C ILE A 362 -33.76 6.56 5.52
N ILE A 363 -32.84 5.96 6.25
CA ILE A 363 -31.40 6.00 5.96
C ILE A 363 -30.96 4.63 5.44
N PRO A 364 -30.44 4.53 4.21
CA PRO A 364 -29.85 3.30 3.71
C PRO A 364 -28.43 3.11 4.27
N TYR A 365 -28.12 1.89 4.70
CA TYR A 365 -26.79 1.51 5.17
C TYR A 365 -26.13 0.48 4.25
N TRP A 366 -26.90 -0.49 3.76
CA TRP A 366 -26.34 -1.58 2.96
C TRP A 366 -27.27 -2.00 1.82
N ILE A 367 -26.73 -2.18 0.63
CA ILE A 367 -27.36 -2.87 -0.48
C ILE A 367 -26.43 -3.96 -1.01
N SER A 368 -26.97 -5.13 -1.30
CA SER A 368 -26.20 -6.20 -1.94
C SER A 368 -27.10 -7.21 -2.64
N LEU A 369 -26.57 -7.80 -3.71
CA LEU A 369 -27.21 -8.84 -4.49
C LEU A 369 -26.82 -10.23 -3.97
N ASN A 370 -27.73 -11.18 -4.08
CA ASN A 370 -27.45 -12.58 -3.80
C ASN A 370 -26.58 -13.22 -4.91
N ALA A 371 -26.16 -14.47 -4.71
CA ALA A 371 -25.17 -15.14 -5.55
C ALA A 371 -25.51 -15.25 -7.05
N ASP A 372 -26.78 -15.15 -7.44
CA ASP A 372 -27.22 -15.21 -8.83
C ASP A 372 -27.89 -13.92 -9.32
N ASP A 373 -27.70 -12.83 -8.59
CA ASP A 373 -28.26 -11.50 -8.82
C ASP A 373 -29.80 -11.41 -8.81
N SER A 374 -30.53 -12.47 -8.45
CA SER A 374 -32.00 -12.48 -8.52
C SER A 374 -32.68 -11.65 -7.44
N ILE A 375 -32.04 -11.52 -6.27
CA ILE A 375 -32.59 -10.85 -5.08
C ILE A 375 -31.62 -9.77 -4.62
N ILE A 376 -32.15 -8.57 -4.36
CA ILE A 376 -31.42 -7.51 -3.68
C ILE A 376 -31.91 -7.38 -2.23
N ALA A 377 -30.96 -7.36 -1.30
CA ALA A 377 -31.21 -6.99 0.08
C ALA A 377 -30.91 -5.50 0.29
N ILE A 378 -31.76 -4.83 1.05
CA ILE A 378 -31.63 -3.42 1.43
C ILE A 378 -31.74 -3.32 2.95
N VAL A 379 -30.69 -2.85 3.61
CA VAL A 379 -30.63 -2.59 5.05
C VAL A 379 -30.88 -1.11 5.30
N LEU A 380 -31.89 -0.82 6.12
CA LEU A 380 -32.44 0.51 6.36
C LEU A 380 -32.56 0.78 7.85
N SER A 381 -32.39 2.04 8.25
CA SER A 381 -32.78 2.54 9.56
C SER A 381 -33.80 3.66 9.41
N GLU A 382 -34.83 3.65 10.26
CA GLU A 382 -35.79 4.74 10.39
C GLU A 382 -35.31 5.69 11.50
N LEU A 383 -34.97 6.93 11.12
CA LEU A 383 -34.25 7.87 12.00
C LEU A 383 -35.03 8.22 13.28
N ASP A 384 -36.35 8.42 13.17
CA ASP A 384 -37.18 8.88 14.30
C ASP A 384 -37.49 7.77 15.31
N THR A 385 -37.63 6.54 14.82
CA THR A 385 -38.05 5.38 15.62
C THR A 385 -36.87 4.48 16.00
N HIS A 386 -35.70 4.71 15.40
CA HIS A 386 -34.52 3.86 15.47
C HIS A 386 -34.79 2.40 15.08
N LEU A 387 -35.85 2.14 14.30
CA LEU A 387 -36.17 0.81 13.82
C LEU A 387 -35.27 0.42 12.65
N TRP A 388 -34.76 -0.81 12.68
CA TRP A 388 -33.95 -1.36 11.60
C TRP A 388 -34.73 -2.38 10.79
N TYR A 389 -34.54 -2.33 9.47
CA TYR A 389 -35.20 -3.21 8.53
C TYR A 389 -34.18 -3.87 7.59
N ILE A 390 -34.37 -5.16 7.31
CA ILE A 390 -33.80 -5.82 6.15
C ILE A 390 -34.93 -6.17 5.20
N MET A 391 -34.87 -5.58 4.01
CA MET A 391 -35.86 -5.78 2.95
C MET A 391 -35.28 -6.57 1.80
N PHE A 392 -36.12 -7.39 1.17
CA PHE A 392 -35.73 -8.24 0.06
C PHE A 392 -36.64 -7.97 -1.13
N TYR A 393 -36.05 -7.76 -2.30
CA TYR A 393 -36.79 -7.48 -3.52
C TYR A 393 -36.29 -8.35 -4.67
N ASP A 394 -37.22 -8.77 -5.53
CA ASP A 394 -36.89 -9.36 -6.81
C ASP A 394 -36.33 -8.27 -7.75
N VAL A 395 -35.16 -8.53 -8.31
CA VAL A 395 -34.42 -7.55 -9.11
C VAL A 395 -35.14 -7.24 -10.42
N VAL A 396 -35.74 -8.24 -11.06
CA VAL A 396 -36.47 -8.05 -12.31
C VAL A 396 -37.73 -7.22 -12.06
N GLN A 397 -38.46 -7.50 -10.99
CA GLN A 397 -39.63 -6.74 -10.58
C GLN A 397 -39.26 -5.28 -10.26
N LEU A 398 -38.16 -5.04 -9.54
CA LEU A 398 -37.67 -3.69 -9.26
C LEU A 398 -37.40 -2.90 -10.55
N ILE A 399 -36.73 -3.51 -11.52
CA ILE A 399 -36.42 -2.85 -12.80
C ILE A 399 -37.70 -2.53 -13.58
N GLN A 400 -38.64 -3.48 -13.65
CA GLN A 400 -39.79 -3.39 -14.54
C GLN A 400 -41.00 -2.66 -13.95
N THR A 401 -41.18 -2.70 -12.63
CA THR A 401 -42.42 -2.20 -11.98
C THR A 401 -42.12 -1.06 -11.00
N PRO A 402 -42.86 0.07 -11.07
CA PRO A 402 -42.71 1.17 -10.12
C PRO A 402 -43.10 0.80 -8.68
N ASP A 403 -44.17 0.02 -8.53
CA ASP A 403 -44.76 -0.39 -7.24
C ASP A 403 -44.27 -1.78 -6.81
N SER A 404 -42.95 -2.01 -6.86
CA SER A 404 -42.37 -3.28 -6.42
C SER A 404 -42.59 -3.50 -4.93
N THR A 405 -43.14 -4.65 -4.56
CA THR A 405 -43.31 -5.06 -3.16
C THR A 405 -42.18 -5.98 -2.72
N PRO A 406 -41.83 -6.00 -1.43
CA PRO A 406 -40.89 -6.98 -0.91
C PRO A 406 -41.35 -8.41 -1.19
N ILE A 407 -40.42 -9.32 -1.49
CA ILE A 407 -40.76 -10.72 -1.80
C ILE A 407 -41.29 -11.46 -0.55
N CYS A 408 -40.75 -11.13 0.62
CA CYS A 408 -41.15 -11.68 1.91
C CYS A 408 -41.31 -10.57 2.97
N ALA A 409 -41.84 -10.93 4.14
CA ALA A 409 -41.88 -10.02 5.28
C ALA A 409 -40.46 -9.54 5.63
N PRO A 410 -40.26 -8.24 5.94
CA PRO A 410 -38.94 -7.75 6.32
C PRO A 410 -38.52 -8.29 7.68
N ILE A 411 -37.21 -8.38 7.89
CA ILE A 411 -36.66 -8.52 9.25
C ILE A 411 -36.77 -7.15 9.91
N LYS A 412 -37.38 -7.09 11.08
CA LYS A 412 -37.54 -5.87 11.88
C LYS A 412 -36.86 -6.05 13.23
N LEU A 413 -35.96 -5.15 13.59
CA LEU A 413 -35.33 -5.08 14.91
C LEU A 413 -35.91 -3.86 15.66
N SER A 414 -36.40 -4.08 16.88
CA SER A 414 -37.06 -3.05 17.71
C SER A 414 -36.08 -2.43 18.70
N SER A 415 -36.01 -1.11 18.77
CA SER A 415 -35.03 -0.34 19.54
C SER A 415 -35.29 -0.25 21.05
N ASP A 416 -35.83 -1.30 21.69
CA ASP A 416 -36.01 -1.27 23.15
C ASP A 416 -34.64 -1.26 23.89
N SER A 417 -33.54 -1.56 23.18
CA SER A 417 -32.16 -1.48 23.69
C SER A 417 -31.19 -0.83 22.68
N ILE A 418 -30.08 -0.28 23.18
CA ILE A 418 -29.06 0.49 22.41
C ILE A 418 -28.30 -0.34 21.36
N GLY A 419 -28.52 -1.66 21.26
CA GLY A 419 -27.81 -2.52 20.28
C GLY A 419 -28.69 -3.30 19.30
N ASP A 420 -29.94 -2.90 19.09
CA ASP A 420 -30.80 -3.46 18.04
C ASP A 420 -30.48 -2.84 16.65
N THR A 421 -29.20 -2.78 16.28
CA THR A 421 -28.70 -2.28 14.99
C THR A 421 -28.20 -3.42 14.11
N ILE A 422 -27.89 -3.16 12.84
CA ILE A 422 -27.23 -4.13 11.95
C ILE A 422 -25.84 -3.61 11.64
N GLN A 423 -24.82 -4.36 12.05
CA GLN A 423 -23.42 -3.98 11.85
C GLN A 423 -22.89 -4.43 10.49
N HIS A 424 -23.25 -5.65 10.07
CA HIS A 424 -22.77 -6.26 8.83
C HIS A 424 -23.80 -7.23 8.26
N PHE A 425 -23.92 -7.29 6.93
CA PHE A 425 -24.79 -8.18 6.18
C PHE A 425 -24.01 -8.87 5.05
N THR A 426 -24.22 -10.16 4.83
CA THR A 426 -23.58 -10.89 3.73
C THR A 426 -24.43 -12.04 3.19
N TRP A 427 -24.59 -12.07 1.87
CA TRP A 427 -25.19 -13.20 1.14
C TRP A 427 -24.24 -14.40 1.09
N ASN A 428 -24.79 -15.61 1.14
CA ASN A 428 -24.03 -16.81 0.87
C ASN A 428 -23.60 -16.82 -0.62
N PRO A 429 -22.33 -17.06 -0.93
CA PRO A 429 -21.80 -16.93 -2.30
C PRO A 429 -22.18 -18.09 -3.22
N ALA A 430 -22.76 -19.18 -2.70
CA ALA A 430 -23.11 -20.37 -3.47
C ALA A 430 -24.58 -20.77 -3.34
N ILE A 431 -25.22 -20.45 -2.21
CA ILE A 431 -26.62 -20.78 -1.93
C ILE A 431 -27.43 -19.49 -2.04
N THR A 432 -28.17 -19.33 -3.14
CA THR A 432 -28.77 -18.06 -3.57
C THR A 432 -29.82 -17.49 -2.62
N ASN A 433 -30.47 -18.33 -1.81
CA ASN A 433 -31.52 -17.95 -0.87
C ASN A 433 -31.04 -17.85 0.58
N MET A 434 -29.73 -17.90 0.84
CA MET A 434 -29.16 -17.91 2.19
C MET A 434 -28.32 -16.67 2.47
N PHE A 435 -28.43 -16.12 3.68
CA PHE A 435 -27.65 -14.96 4.11
C PHE A 435 -27.38 -15.00 5.62
N ALA A 436 -26.48 -14.11 6.06
CA ALA A 436 -26.18 -13.88 7.46
C ALA A 436 -26.06 -12.38 7.75
N TYR A 437 -26.29 -11.99 9.00
CA TYR A 437 -25.99 -10.65 9.49
C TYR A 437 -25.48 -10.69 10.94
N ILE A 438 -24.80 -9.61 11.33
CA ILE A 438 -24.37 -9.33 12.71
C ILE A 438 -25.24 -8.20 13.25
N ASP A 439 -25.86 -8.41 14.42
CA ASP A 439 -26.58 -7.35 15.13
C ASP A 439 -25.66 -6.45 15.97
N GLY A 440 -26.17 -5.34 16.50
CA GLY A 440 -25.40 -4.39 17.31
C GLY A 440 -24.86 -4.97 18.62
N GLN A 441 -25.28 -6.16 19.02
CA GLN A 441 -24.76 -6.89 20.19
C GLN A 441 -23.68 -7.92 19.79
N GLY A 442 -23.24 -7.93 18.52
CA GLY A 442 -22.28 -8.89 17.98
C GLY A 442 -22.88 -10.27 17.68
N SER A 443 -24.19 -10.47 17.82
CA SER A 443 -24.78 -11.78 17.57
C SER A 443 -24.90 -12.05 16.07
N VAL A 444 -24.49 -13.25 15.66
CA VAL A 444 -24.52 -13.69 14.27
C VAL A 444 -25.75 -14.54 14.04
N SER A 445 -26.60 -14.11 13.12
CA SER A 445 -27.82 -14.83 12.74
C SER A 445 -27.79 -15.23 11.27
N THR A 446 -28.26 -16.44 10.97
CA THR A 446 -28.30 -17.01 9.62
C THR A 446 -29.74 -17.32 9.23
N PHE A 447 -30.07 -17.03 7.98
CA PHE A 447 -31.43 -17.15 7.46
C PHE A 447 -31.45 -17.77 6.07
N GLU A 448 -32.57 -18.41 5.76
CA GLU A 448 -32.91 -18.91 4.44
C GLU A 448 -34.27 -18.36 4.02
N ILE A 449 -34.35 -17.83 2.81
CA ILE A 449 -35.61 -17.48 2.15
C ILE A 449 -36.18 -18.78 1.56
N ASP A 450 -37.44 -19.09 1.84
CA ASP A 450 -38.07 -20.31 1.34
C ASP A 450 -38.08 -20.35 -0.20
N GLN A 451 -38.27 -21.55 -0.76
CA GLN A 451 -38.22 -21.76 -2.22
C GLN A 451 -39.27 -20.96 -3.00
N ASN A 452 -40.37 -20.56 -2.34
CA ASN A 452 -41.41 -19.74 -2.94
C ASN A 452 -41.14 -18.23 -2.81
N LEU A 453 -40.02 -17.85 -2.19
CA LEU A 453 -39.60 -16.47 -1.96
C LEU A 453 -40.61 -15.63 -1.16
N LYS A 454 -41.33 -16.25 -0.21
CA LYS A 454 -42.40 -15.63 0.59
C LYS A 454 -42.14 -15.61 2.09
N GLN A 455 -41.30 -16.50 2.59
CA GLN A 455 -41.09 -16.69 4.02
C GLN A 455 -39.60 -16.75 4.37
N LEU A 456 -39.25 -16.13 5.49
CA LEU A 456 -37.92 -16.22 6.08
C LEU A 456 -37.90 -17.30 7.14
N LYS A 457 -36.88 -18.16 7.08
CA LYS A 457 -36.61 -19.18 8.09
C LYS A 457 -35.24 -18.89 8.72
N MET A 458 -35.23 -18.65 10.03
CA MET A 458 -33.98 -18.60 10.78
C MET A 458 -33.38 -20.01 10.86
N LEU A 459 -32.11 -20.15 10.47
CA LEU A 459 -31.38 -21.42 10.52
C LEU A 459 -30.65 -21.59 11.86
N GLY A 460 -30.01 -20.53 12.34
CA GLY A 460 -29.32 -20.50 13.63
C GLY A 460 -28.91 -19.10 14.06
N LYS A 461 -28.64 -18.97 15.36
CA LYS A 461 -28.11 -17.76 15.99
C LYS A 461 -26.96 -18.16 16.94
N CYS A 462 -25.88 -17.39 16.93
CA CYS A 462 -24.80 -17.48 17.92
C CYS A 462 -24.58 -16.09 18.51
N ASP A 463 -24.70 -15.98 19.83
CA ASP A 463 -24.40 -14.73 20.52
C ASP A 463 -22.88 -14.62 20.67
N SER A 464 -22.30 -13.54 20.17
CA SER A 464 -20.89 -13.22 20.37
C SER A 464 -20.86 -11.88 21.11
N ASN A 465 -20.34 -11.85 22.34
CA ASN A 465 -20.28 -10.62 23.14
C ASN A 465 -19.11 -9.71 22.71
N ASP A 466 -18.83 -9.66 21.40
CA ASP A 466 -17.71 -8.91 20.82
C ASP A 466 -18.23 -7.97 19.74
N ASP A 467 -18.29 -6.68 20.12
CA ASP A 467 -18.88 -5.60 19.33
C ASP A 467 -18.08 -5.28 18.05
N ASN A 468 -16.90 -5.86 17.85
CA ASN A 468 -16.04 -5.65 16.67
C ASN A 468 -15.96 -6.88 15.75
N SER A 469 -16.91 -7.81 15.88
CA SER A 469 -16.91 -9.02 15.08
C SER A 469 -17.16 -8.74 13.58
N SER A 470 -16.51 -9.52 12.72
CA SER A 470 -16.80 -9.52 11.28
C SER A 470 -17.03 -10.95 10.79
N ILE A 471 -17.79 -11.10 9.71
CA ILE A 471 -18.19 -12.40 9.17
C ILE A 471 -17.84 -12.53 7.70
N CYS A 472 -17.51 -13.76 7.28
CA CYS A 472 -17.34 -14.07 5.87
C CYS A 472 -17.77 -15.52 5.59
N TRP A 473 -18.52 -15.74 4.53
CA TRP A 473 -18.81 -17.08 4.07
C TRP A 473 -17.57 -17.74 3.46
N SER A 474 -17.41 -19.04 3.69
CA SER A 474 -16.45 -19.85 2.93
C SER A 474 -16.71 -19.74 1.43
N PRO A 475 -15.69 -19.93 0.56
CA PRO A 475 -15.86 -19.75 -0.89
C PRO A 475 -16.97 -20.59 -1.52
N LYS A 476 -17.31 -21.74 -0.90
CA LYS A 476 -18.38 -22.66 -1.34
C LYS A 476 -19.66 -22.52 -0.53
N GLY A 477 -19.77 -21.53 0.36
CA GLY A 477 -20.96 -21.27 1.16
C GLY A 477 -21.31 -22.36 2.18
N LYS A 478 -20.39 -23.27 2.51
CA LYS A 478 -20.66 -24.42 3.41
C LYS A 478 -20.52 -24.09 4.89
N GLN A 479 -19.73 -23.07 5.19
CA GLN A 479 -19.41 -22.59 6.52
C GLN A 479 -19.31 -21.07 6.49
N ILE A 480 -19.45 -20.46 7.66
CA ILE A 480 -19.24 -19.03 7.90
C ILE A 480 -18.15 -18.88 8.96
N VAL A 481 -17.22 -17.95 8.75
CA VAL A 481 -16.22 -17.58 9.76
C VAL A 481 -16.68 -16.31 10.47
N VAL A 482 -16.53 -16.29 11.79
CA VAL A 482 -16.64 -15.12 12.65
C VAL A 482 -15.21 -14.80 13.13
N VAL A 483 -14.74 -13.57 12.91
CA VAL A 483 -13.47 -13.09 13.48
C VAL A 483 -13.75 -12.23 14.70
N LYS A 484 -12.96 -12.42 15.76
CA LYS A 484 -13.02 -11.64 17.00
C LYS A 484 -12.09 -10.43 16.97
N TYR A 485 -12.23 -9.54 17.94
CA TYR A 485 -11.40 -8.35 18.16
C TYR A 485 -9.90 -8.66 18.09
N ASP A 486 -9.46 -9.76 18.68
CA ASP A 486 -8.05 -10.16 18.75
C ASP A 486 -7.55 -10.87 17.47
N GLY A 487 -8.41 -11.13 16.49
CA GLY A 487 -8.10 -11.87 15.27
C GLY A 487 -8.28 -13.39 15.39
N ALA A 488 -8.82 -13.91 16.49
CA ALA A 488 -9.22 -15.31 16.58
C ALA A 488 -10.38 -15.62 15.63
N LEU A 489 -10.41 -16.85 15.09
CA LEU A 489 -11.39 -17.26 14.08
C LEU A 489 -12.25 -18.41 14.59
N GLU A 490 -13.56 -18.29 14.46
CA GLU A 490 -14.54 -19.33 14.77
C GLU A 490 -15.36 -19.67 13.52
N LEU A 491 -15.32 -20.94 13.11
CA LEU A 491 -15.97 -21.43 11.90
C LEU A 491 -17.22 -22.20 12.29
N TYR A 492 -18.36 -21.76 11.79
CA TYR A 492 -19.68 -22.34 12.02
C TYR A 492 -20.25 -22.95 10.74
N ASP A 493 -21.17 -23.90 10.88
CA ASP A 493 -22.09 -24.25 9.79
C ASP A 493 -23.27 -23.27 9.71
N PRO A 494 -24.13 -23.34 8.68
CA PRO A 494 -25.29 -22.45 8.55
C PRO A 494 -26.33 -22.57 9.66
N ASN A 495 -26.28 -23.59 10.53
CA ASN A 495 -27.15 -23.68 11.70
C ASN A 495 -26.49 -23.08 12.94
N MET A 496 -25.40 -22.33 12.76
CA MET A 496 -24.58 -21.76 13.83
C MET A 496 -24.01 -22.81 14.80
N THR A 497 -23.72 -24.01 14.31
CA THR A 497 -22.98 -25.02 15.09
C THR A 497 -21.48 -24.87 14.84
N LEU A 498 -20.71 -24.62 15.91
CA LEU A 498 -19.25 -24.47 15.85
C LEU A 498 -18.60 -25.75 15.29
N LYS A 499 -17.76 -25.59 14.26
CA LYS A 499 -17.03 -26.68 13.59
C LYS A 499 -15.54 -26.63 13.85
N LYS A 500 -14.96 -25.44 13.90
CA LYS A 500 -13.52 -25.26 14.10
C LYS A 500 -13.24 -23.91 14.73
N GLN A 501 -12.15 -23.82 15.47
CA GLN A 501 -11.65 -22.58 16.02
C GLN A 501 -10.15 -22.51 15.76
N TYR A 502 -9.68 -21.31 15.41
CA TYR A 502 -8.26 -21.00 15.37
C TYR A 502 -7.97 -19.89 16.38
N PRO A 503 -6.99 -20.10 17.28
CA PRO A 503 -6.61 -19.06 18.21
C PRO A 503 -6.01 -17.87 17.46
N SER A 504 -6.03 -16.71 18.09
CA SER A 504 -5.38 -15.54 17.53
C SER A 504 -3.89 -15.81 17.27
N THR A 505 -3.42 -15.37 16.10
CA THR A 505 -2.01 -15.40 15.73
C THR A 505 -1.26 -14.15 16.17
N THR A 506 -1.96 -13.17 16.77
CA THR A 506 -1.36 -11.95 17.31
C THR A 506 -0.91 -12.23 18.75
N VAL A 507 0.38 -12.52 18.93
CA VAL A 507 0.92 -13.12 20.17
C VAL A 507 0.96 -12.12 21.35
N ASN A 508 0.68 -10.84 21.14
CA ASN A 508 0.76 -9.80 22.17
C ASN A 508 -0.53 -8.99 22.27
N SER A 509 -0.93 -8.65 23.49
CA SER A 509 -2.06 -7.78 23.87
C SER A 509 -1.96 -6.32 23.39
N LEU A 510 -1.03 -6.03 22.48
CA LEU A 510 -0.74 -4.72 21.89
C LEU A 510 -1.15 -4.66 20.40
N PHE A 511 -1.68 -5.75 19.83
CA PHE A 511 -2.18 -5.68 18.46
C PHE A 511 -3.48 -4.86 18.40
N PRO A 512 -3.65 -4.03 17.35
CA PRO A 512 -4.87 -3.28 17.14
C PRO A 512 -6.07 -4.20 16.87
N PRO A 513 -7.31 -3.69 16.99
CA PRO A 513 -8.52 -4.45 16.67
C PRO A 513 -8.51 -5.00 15.25
N CYS A 514 -8.86 -6.27 15.11
CA CYS A 514 -9.29 -6.84 13.85
C CYS A 514 -10.72 -6.37 13.55
N ILE A 515 -10.92 -5.75 12.38
CA ILE A 515 -12.21 -5.15 11.97
C ILE A 515 -12.83 -5.82 10.74
N SER A 516 -12.11 -6.73 10.08
CA SER A 516 -12.63 -7.42 8.90
C SER A 516 -11.97 -8.78 8.66
N VAL A 517 -12.70 -9.68 8.01
CA VAL A 517 -12.20 -10.98 7.55
C VAL A 517 -12.68 -11.26 6.14
N LEU A 518 -11.79 -11.81 5.31
CA LEU A 518 -12.12 -12.44 4.03
C LEU A 518 -11.64 -13.88 4.02
N TRP A 519 -12.56 -14.82 3.81
CA TRP A 519 -12.24 -16.23 3.66
C TRP A 519 -11.74 -16.52 2.24
N PHE A 520 -10.43 -16.34 2.04
CA PHE A 520 -9.78 -16.42 0.74
C PHE A 520 -9.80 -17.84 0.14
N SER A 521 -9.39 -18.85 0.91
CA SER A 521 -9.42 -20.26 0.48
C SER A 521 -9.64 -21.18 1.69
N THR A 522 -9.74 -22.49 1.49
CA THR A 522 -10.06 -23.46 2.57
C THR A 522 -9.24 -23.26 3.85
N TYR A 523 -7.98 -22.85 3.71
CA TYR A 523 -7.08 -22.64 4.86
C TYR A 523 -6.48 -21.23 4.91
N GLN A 524 -6.95 -20.30 4.10
CA GLN A 524 -6.40 -18.94 4.02
C GLN A 524 -7.47 -17.90 4.36
N PHE A 525 -7.11 -17.02 5.28
CA PHE A 525 -7.95 -15.94 5.78
C PHE A 525 -7.16 -14.64 5.71
N LEU A 526 -7.73 -13.63 5.07
CA LEU A 526 -7.18 -12.29 5.05
C LEU A 526 -7.90 -11.47 6.14
N LEU A 527 -7.16 -11.03 7.14
CA LEU A 527 -7.67 -10.29 8.30
C LEU A 527 -7.26 -8.83 8.18
N GLY A 528 -8.20 -7.89 8.28
CA GLY A 528 -7.91 -6.45 8.24
C GLY A 528 -7.96 -5.83 9.63
N PHE A 529 -6.92 -5.07 9.98
CA PHE A 529 -6.72 -4.46 11.30
C PHE A 529 -6.76 -2.93 11.24
N SER A 530 -7.13 -2.29 12.35
CA SER A 530 -7.20 -0.82 12.48
C SER A 530 -6.54 -0.33 13.76
N GLU A 531 -5.38 0.32 13.66
CA GLU A 531 -4.67 0.91 14.80
C GLU A 531 -5.04 2.39 14.96
N ASN A 532 -5.55 2.74 16.14
CA ASN A 532 -5.66 4.14 16.56
C ASN A 532 -4.41 4.47 17.37
N ASN A 533 -3.59 5.41 16.91
CA ASN A 533 -2.37 5.81 17.60
C ASN A 533 -2.72 6.90 18.63
N PRO A 534 -2.74 6.61 19.95
CA PRO A 534 -3.24 7.55 20.94
C PRO A 534 -2.20 8.61 21.36
N ASP A 535 -0.92 8.42 21.02
CA ASP A 535 0.21 9.15 21.62
C ASP A 535 0.77 10.31 20.76
N GLU A 536 0.26 10.54 19.55
CA GLU A 536 0.63 11.69 18.72
C GLU A 536 -0.58 12.62 18.54
N ASN A 537 -0.39 13.94 18.61
CA ASN A 537 -1.42 14.94 18.28
C ASN A 537 -1.80 14.94 16.78
N THR A 538 -1.52 13.85 16.07
CA THR A 538 -1.83 13.54 14.69
C THR A 538 -2.86 12.40 14.72
N ASN A 539 -3.96 12.52 13.96
CA ASN A 539 -4.95 11.46 13.79
C ASN A 539 -4.41 10.30 12.92
N ASP A 540 -3.17 9.85 13.14
CA ASP A 540 -2.53 8.82 12.32
C ASP A 540 -3.10 7.44 12.67
N SER A 541 -4.22 7.07 12.03
CA SER A 541 -4.73 5.70 12.04
C SER A 541 -3.90 4.84 11.09
N SER A 542 -3.42 3.68 11.56
CA SER A 542 -2.68 2.72 10.73
C SER A 542 -3.55 1.53 10.35
N PHE A 543 -3.50 1.16 9.06
CA PHE A 543 -4.27 0.07 8.48
C PHE A 543 -3.34 -1.00 7.91
N PHE A 544 -3.70 -2.28 8.07
CA PHE A 544 -2.99 -3.40 7.45
C PHE A 544 -3.82 -4.65 7.37
N HIS A 545 -3.35 -5.59 6.55
CA HIS A 545 -3.90 -6.93 6.50
C HIS A 545 -2.87 -7.97 6.97
N ILE A 546 -3.35 -9.04 7.59
CA ILE A 546 -2.59 -10.25 7.82
C ILE A 546 -3.26 -11.37 7.06
N MET A 547 -2.56 -11.95 6.10
CA MET A 547 -2.94 -13.24 5.54
C MET A 547 -2.46 -14.35 6.47
N VAL A 548 -3.40 -15.10 7.01
CA VAL A 548 -3.15 -16.27 7.84
C VAL A 548 -3.42 -17.52 7.02
N THR A 549 -2.40 -18.34 6.83
CA THR A 549 -2.49 -19.64 6.15
C THR A 549 -2.27 -20.76 7.14
N TYR A 550 -3.24 -21.65 7.31
CA TYR A 550 -3.12 -22.81 8.18
C TYR A 550 -2.64 -24.04 7.42
N ASP A 551 -1.66 -24.77 7.95
CA ASP A 551 -1.25 -26.05 7.39
C ASP A 551 -2.21 -27.20 7.78
N LYS A 552 -1.93 -28.42 7.31
CA LYS A 552 -2.73 -29.62 7.63
C LYS A 552 -2.78 -29.94 9.13
N ASN A 553 -1.76 -29.52 9.88
CA ASN A 553 -1.66 -29.68 11.34
C ASN A 553 -2.23 -28.48 12.10
N GLN A 554 -2.84 -27.52 11.40
CA GLN A 554 -3.42 -26.29 11.94
C GLN A 554 -2.39 -25.30 12.49
N ASN A 555 -1.12 -25.42 12.08
CA ASN A 555 -0.13 -24.41 12.43
C ASN A 555 -0.33 -23.17 11.54
N PRO A 556 -0.39 -21.97 12.13
CA PRO A 556 -0.52 -20.73 11.38
C PRO A 556 0.81 -20.32 10.75
N LYS A 557 0.75 -19.91 9.48
CA LYS A 557 1.79 -19.12 8.80
C LYS A 557 1.18 -17.75 8.47
N THR A 558 1.77 -16.70 9.01
CA THR A 558 1.29 -15.33 8.80
C THR A 558 2.15 -14.60 7.78
N GLN A 559 1.50 -13.81 6.94
CA GLN A 559 2.12 -12.85 6.04
C GLN A 559 1.39 -11.52 6.19
N ILE A 560 2.12 -10.45 6.45
CA ILE A 560 1.52 -9.16 6.77
C ILE A 560 1.68 -8.23 5.55
N TYR A 561 0.57 -7.63 5.14
CA TYR A 561 0.46 -6.65 4.08
C TYR A 561 0.17 -5.28 4.71
N ASN A 562 1.24 -4.55 4.99
CA ASN A 562 1.18 -3.20 5.56
C ASN A 562 1.05 -2.11 4.52
N ASP A 563 1.20 -2.50 3.25
CA ASP A 563 1.55 -1.60 2.16
C ASP A 563 0.36 -1.26 1.27
N LEU A 564 -0.79 -1.85 1.57
CA LEU A 564 -1.98 -1.68 0.73
C LEU A 564 -2.52 -0.25 0.88
N PHE A 565 -2.49 0.35 2.07
CA PHE A 565 -3.17 1.62 2.33
C PHE A 565 -2.23 2.61 3.04
N PHE A 566 -1.26 3.17 2.32
CA PHE A 566 -0.36 4.21 2.83
C PHE A 566 -0.91 5.64 2.69
N ASP A 567 -1.94 5.84 1.88
CA ASP A 567 -2.59 7.13 1.59
C ASP A 567 -3.83 7.34 2.48
N VAL A 568 -3.63 7.27 3.80
CA VAL A 568 -4.72 7.48 4.75
C VAL A 568 -5.01 8.97 4.88
N TYR A 569 -6.24 9.37 4.63
CA TYR A 569 -6.67 10.77 4.75
C TYR A 569 -7.40 11.03 6.08
N ASP A 570 -7.28 12.27 6.57
CA ASP A 570 -8.12 12.83 7.63
C ASP A 570 -9.56 13.05 7.10
N ILE A 571 -10.33 11.96 7.01
CA ILE A 571 -11.77 12.01 6.73
C ILE A 571 -12.49 12.33 8.06
N PRO A 572 -13.56 13.15 8.07
CA PRO A 572 -14.28 13.52 9.29
C PRO A 572 -14.54 12.33 10.23
N MET A 573 -14.34 12.57 11.54
CA MET A 573 -14.31 11.57 12.63
C MET A 573 -15.53 10.63 12.75
N ASN A 574 -16.58 10.84 11.97
CA ASN A 574 -17.84 10.12 12.08
C ASN A 574 -17.90 8.83 11.24
N ILE A 575 -16.90 8.55 10.39
CA ILE A 575 -16.85 7.33 9.57
C ILE A 575 -15.77 6.38 10.11
N ASN A 576 -16.20 5.23 10.65
CA ASN A 576 -15.27 4.19 11.06
C ASN A 576 -14.56 3.56 9.86
N PRO A 577 -13.31 3.09 10.06
CA PRO A 577 -12.60 2.40 9.01
C PRO A 577 -13.30 1.08 8.68
N GLN A 578 -13.54 0.86 7.39
CA GLN A 578 -14.11 -0.37 6.87
C GLN A 578 -13.31 -0.80 5.64
N TYR A 579 -12.95 -2.08 5.61
CA TYR A 579 -12.37 -2.70 4.43
C TYR A 579 -13.45 -3.25 3.51
N PHE A 580 -13.26 -3.07 2.21
CA PHE A 580 -14.10 -3.64 1.17
C PHE A 580 -13.32 -4.71 0.43
N TYR A 581 -13.95 -5.86 0.19
CA TYR A 581 -13.36 -6.96 -0.57
C TYR A 581 -14.28 -7.34 -1.72
N VAL A 582 -13.76 -7.31 -2.94
CA VAL A 582 -14.43 -7.82 -4.14
C VAL A 582 -13.60 -8.96 -4.69
N ARG A 583 -14.16 -10.18 -4.65
CA ARG A 583 -13.49 -11.36 -5.16
C ARG A 583 -13.85 -11.60 -6.63
N ILE A 584 -12.83 -11.72 -7.46
CA ILE A 584 -12.94 -12.17 -8.85
C ILE A 584 -12.53 -13.64 -8.89
N ASN A 585 -13.53 -14.53 -8.87
CA ASN A 585 -13.32 -15.98 -8.72
C ASN A 585 -12.50 -16.58 -9.88
N GLU A 586 -12.72 -16.13 -11.11
CA GLU A 586 -12.10 -16.67 -12.33
C GLU A 586 -10.58 -16.49 -12.34
N SER A 587 -10.11 -15.35 -11.84
CA SER A 587 -8.69 -15.00 -11.77
C SER A 587 -8.10 -15.15 -10.37
N ASN A 588 -8.84 -15.73 -9.41
CA ASN A 588 -8.46 -15.84 -8.00
C ASN A 588 -7.84 -14.54 -7.42
N ILE A 589 -8.38 -13.40 -7.85
CA ILE A 589 -7.96 -12.06 -7.44
C ILE A 589 -8.98 -11.52 -6.44
N VAL A 590 -8.49 -10.75 -5.48
CA VAL A 590 -9.29 -9.94 -4.57
C VAL A 590 -8.90 -8.50 -4.75
N ILE A 591 -9.90 -7.66 -5.02
CA ILE A 591 -9.78 -6.22 -4.99
C ILE A 591 -10.11 -5.76 -3.56
N CYS A 592 -9.22 -4.99 -2.96
CA CYS A 592 -9.37 -4.46 -1.60
C CYS A 592 -9.49 -2.93 -1.63
N GLY A 593 -10.45 -2.38 -0.91
CA GLY A 593 -10.59 -0.94 -0.65
C GLY A 593 -10.67 -0.65 0.84
N LEU A 594 -10.51 0.62 1.23
CA LEU A 594 -10.63 1.10 2.60
C LEU A 594 -11.36 2.45 2.58
N THR A 595 -12.35 2.66 3.46
CA THR A 595 -13.10 3.94 3.55
C THR A 595 -12.21 5.17 3.74
N LYS A 596 -11.01 5.01 4.33
CA LYS A 596 -10.03 6.05 4.59
C LYS A 596 -8.92 6.21 3.53
N SER A 597 -9.00 5.53 2.39
CA SER A 597 -8.01 5.61 1.31
C SER A 597 -8.67 5.85 -0.04
N LEU A 598 -7.98 6.56 -0.94
CA LEU A 598 -8.41 6.75 -2.33
C LEU A 598 -7.85 5.65 -3.25
N LYS A 599 -6.96 4.80 -2.75
CA LYS A 599 -6.39 3.68 -3.48
C LYS A 599 -7.25 2.43 -3.38
N ILE A 600 -7.18 1.65 -4.45
CA ILE A 600 -7.70 0.30 -4.55
C ILE A 600 -6.51 -0.63 -4.76
N ASN A 601 -6.48 -1.73 -4.03
CA ASN A 601 -5.40 -2.71 -4.11
C ASN A 601 -5.89 -4.01 -4.70
N VAL A 602 -4.95 -4.78 -5.26
CA VAL A 602 -5.22 -6.07 -5.89
C VAL A 602 -4.33 -7.11 -5.23
N LEU A 603 -4.94 -8.15 -4.67
CA LEU A 603 -4.27 -9.32 -4.11
C LEU A 603 -4.58 -10.52 -5.00
N GLY A 604 -3.57 -11.27 -5.42
CA GLY A 604 -3.73 -12.51 -6.20
C GLY A 604 -2.83 -13.61 -5.67
N SER A 605 -3.16 -14.87 -6.00
CA SER A 605 -2.25 -16.00 -5.73
C SER A 605 -1.22 -16.15 -6.84
N ASP A 606 0.05 -16.36 -6.49
CA ASP A 606 1.18 -16.58 -7.43
C ASP A 606 1.00 -17.77 -8.39
N GLU A 607 -0.02 -18.61 -8.21
CA GLU A 607 -0.29 -19.79 -9.06
C GLU A 607 -0.69 -19.45 -10.51
N LEU A 608 -0.93 -18.17 -10.83
CA LEU A 608 -1.31 -17.73 -12.19
C LEU A 608 -0.12 -17.40 -13.11
N ASN A 609 1.12 -17.57 -12.64
CA ASN A 609 2.34 -17.36 -13.44
C ASN A 609 2.97 -18.66 -14.00
N GLN A 610 2.17 -19.71 -14.25
CA GLN A 610 2.63 -20.91 -14.97
C GLN A 610 2.10 -20.99 -16.40
#